data_AF-A0A3Q3GPY4-F1
#
_entry.id   AF-A0A3Q3GPY4-F1
#
_cell.length_a   1.000
_cell.length_b   1.000
_cell.length_c   1.000
_cell.angle_alpha   90.00
_cell.angle_beta   90.00
_cell.angle_gamma   90.00
#
_symmetry.space_group_name_H-M   'P 1'
#
loop_
_entity.id
_entity.type
_entity.pdbx_description
1 polymer ?
#
loop_
_entity_poly.entity_id
_entity_poly.type
_entity_poly.pdbx_seq_one_letter_code
_entity_poly.pdbx_strand_id
1 'polypeptide(L)'
;MGKDTLFFTRWAHVFQIDPTTKKNWVPASKQAVTVSYFYDSTRNSYRIISVDGTKFAEKFQEVKESAKLARDKSQEKGETLSNHSEESGRETPSTNQASSINGTDDEKIYHVGPEATVLKSDNDRLKSAVDLSNTNTNAKKWETELQTLRDNNARLVDALQESSANVESWKKQLSVCKEESDTLRGKIAELEAQCAEADQEKQKNAQLSARVQELEAELNDKEQELENLRKQAEIIPQLMAECECITAKLQAAEAKNGELEGRVGSLQVDIDDSQQKQGQMKGELKKFMDILDGKIDELHEFRQGLSKLGVDN
;
A
#
# COMPACT_ATOMS: atom_id res chain seq x y z
N MET A 1 -7.50 -32.21 12.26
CA MET A 1 -7.47 -30.74 12.27
C MET A 1 -6.11 -30.32 11.74
N GLY A 2 -6.04 -29.97 10.46
CA GLY A 2 -4.80 -29.50 9.83
C GLY A 2 -4.52 -28.08 10.31
N LYS A 3 -3.25 -27.80 10.66
CA LYS A 3 -2.82 -26.46 11.05
C LYS A 3 -2.78 -25.59 9.81
N ASP A 4 -3.81 -24.76 9.62
CA ASP A 4 -3.75 -23.66 8.68
C ASP A 4 -2.75 -22.64 9.22
N THR A 5 -1.59 -22.54 8.57
CA THR A 5 -0.54 -21.60 8.99
C THR A 5 -0.93 -20.20 8.55
N LEU A 6 -1.07 -19.30 9.52
CA LEU A 6 -1.33 -17.87 9.29
C LEU A 6 0.01 -17.20 8.95
N PHE A 7 0.13 -16.60 7.77
CA PHE A 7 1.42 -16.08 7.29
C PHE A 7 1.59 -14.57 7.53
N PHE A 8 0.50 -13.80 7.44
CA PHE A 8 0.57 -12.35 7.56
C PHE A 8 -0.82 -11.74 7.82
N THR A 9 -0.89 -10.79 8.74
CA THR A 9 -2.13 -10.09 9.12
C THR A 9 -1.90 -8.59 9.22
N ARG A 10 -2.81 -7.79 8.62
CA ARG A 10 -2.75 -6.31 8.66
C ARG A 10 -4.15 -5.70 8.68
N TRP A 11 -4.25 -4.52 9.29
CA TRP A 11 -5.47 -3.70 9.30
C TRP A 11 -5.54 -2.83 8.05
N ALA A 12 -6.68 -2.85 7.34
CA ALA A 12 -6.88 -2.09 6.11
C ALA A 12 -8.35 -1.69 5.89
N HIS A 13 -8.58 -0.57 5.20
CA HIS A 13 -9.89 -0.24 4.63
C HIS A 13 -10.07 -1.01 3.32
N VAL A 14 -11.15 -1.79 3.21
CA VAL A 14 -11.39 -2.66 2.04
C VAL A 14 -12.39 -1.99 1.11
N PHE A 15 -12.04 -1.94 -0.17
CA PHE A 15 -12.89 -1.44 -1.25
C PHE A 15 -13.09 -2.54 -2.29
N GLN A 16 -14.23 -2.52 -2.95
CA GLN A 16 -14.53 -3.40 -4.08
C GLN A 16 -14.98 -2.57 -5.28
N ILE A 17 -14.82 -3.12 -6.48
CA ILE A 17 -15.37 -2.50 -7.68
C ILE A 17 -16.89 -2.72 -7.67
N ASP A 18 -17.64 -1.65 -7.87
CA ASP A 18 -19.09 -1.69 -7.97
C ASP A 18 -19.52 -2.76 -9.00
N PRO A 19 -20.27 -3.80 -8.57
CA PRO A 19 -20.60 -4.92 -9.44
C PRO A 19 -21.52 -4.51 -10.60
N THR A 20 -22.27 -3.41 -10.46
CA THR A 20 -23.20 -2.90 -11.46
C THR A 20 -22.47 -2.01 -12.46
N THR A 21 -21.73 -1.02 -11.98
CA THR A 21 -21.11 -0.02 -12.86
C THR A 21 -19.75 -0.46 -13.42
N LYS A 22 -19.07 -1.42 -12.77
CA LYS A 22 -17.73 -1.95 -13.11
C LYS A 22 -16.62 -0.89 -13.26
N LYS A 23 -16.88 0.35 -12.85
CA LYS A 23 -15.99 1.51 -13.06
C LYS A 23 -15.61 2.24 -11.79
N ASN A 24 -16.40 2.10 -10.73
CA ASN A 24 -16.21 2.84 -9.49
C ASN A 24 -15.76 1.93 -8.35
N TRP A 25 -14.91 2.45 -7.47
CA TRP A 25 -14.58 1.83 -6.20
C TRP A 25 -15.61 2.19 -5.14
N VAL A 26 -16.15 1.20 -4.44
CA VAL A 26 -17.09 1.38 -3.33
C VAL A 26 -16.56 0.71 -2.06
N PRO A 27 -16.74 1.31 -0.89
CA PRO A 27 -16.25 0.74 0.36
C PRO A 27 -16.97 -0.58 0.67
N ALA A 28 -16.19 -1.63 0.92
CA ALA A 28 -16.70 -2.95 1.32
C ALA A 28 -16.96 -3.04 2.84
N SER A 29 -16.26 -2.21 3.63
CA SER A 29 -16.46 -2.06 5.08
C SER A 29 -16.56 -0.58 5.47
N LYS A 30 -17.30 -0.28 6.55
CA LYS A 30 -17.42 1.09 7.08
C LYS A 30 -16.19 1.54 7.87
N GLN A 31 -15.42 0.59 8.40
CA GLN A 31 -14.21 0.80 9.19
C GLN A 31 -13.10 -0.12 8.68
N ALA A 32 -11.86 0.13 9.11
CA ALA A 32 -10.75 -0.76 8.82
C ALA A 32 -11.01 -2.15 9.42
N VAL A 33 -10.70 -3.19 8.64
CA VAL A 33 -10.90 -4.59 9.00
C VAL A 33 -9.58 -5.35 8.94
N THR A 34 -9.52 -6.47 9.64
CA THR A 34 -8.34 -7.33 9.65
C THR A 34 -8.30 -8.20 8.40
N VAL A 35 -7.26 -8.04 7.58
CA VAL A 35 -7.01 -8.81 6.36
C VAL A 35 -5.84 -9.76 6.61
N SER A 36 -6.05 -11.05 6.37
CA SER A 36 -5.05 -12.10 6.61
C SER A 36 -4.81 -12.96 5.38
N TYR A 37 -3.54 -13.34 5.18
CA TYR A 37 -3.11 -14.33 4.20
C TYR A 37 -2.96 -15.69 4.87
N PHE A 38 -3.59 -16.72 4.32
CA PHE A 38 -3.47 -18.09 4.79
C PHE A 38 -3.29 -19.06 3.62
N TYR A 39 -2.65 -20.18 3.89
CA TYR A 39 -2.51 -21.27 2.93
C TYR A 39 -3.59 -22.31 3.19
N ASP A 40 -4.46 -22.51 2.20
CA ASP A 40 -5.50 -23.54 2.21
C ASP A 40 -4.91 -24.84 1.65
N SER A 41 -4.50 -25.72 2.57
CA SER A 41 -3.89 -27.01 2.23
C SER A 41 -4.82 -27.93 1.42
N THR A 42 -6.14 -27.82 1.63
CA THR A 42 -7.11 -28.65 0.90
C THR A 42 -7.24 -28.27 -0.57
N ARG A 43 -6.99 -26.99 -0.87
CA ARG A 43 -7.05 -26.44 -2.23
C ARG A 43 -5.67 -26.15 -2.81
N ASN A 44 -4.60 -26.47 -2.08
CA ASN A 44 -3.22 -26.16 -2.42
C ASN A 44 -3.05 -24.72 -2.93
N SER A 45 -3.65 -23.74 -2.25
CA SER A 45 -3.64 -22.34 -2.71
C SER A 45 -3.58 -21.35 -1.55
N TYR A 46 -2.96 -20.19 -1.79
CA TYR A 46 -2.98 -19.08 -0.85
C TYR A 46 -4.24 -18.25 -1.04
N ARG A 47 -4.81 -17.79 0.08
CA ARG A 47 -6.09 -17.08 0.11
C ARG A 47 -6.01 -15.89 1.06
N ILE A 48 -6.80 -14.87 0.73
CA ILE A 48 -6.94 -13.65 1.52
C ILE A 48 -8.33 -13.66 2.15
N ILE A 49 -8.40 -13.59 3.47
CA ILE A 49 -9.67 -13.45 4.21
C ILE A 49 -9.68 -12.13 4.98
N SER A 50 -10.79 -11.42 4.88
CA SER A 50 -11.14 -10.32 5.77
C SER A 50 -12.10 -10.83 6.84
N VAL A 51 -11.76 -10.67 8.11
CA VAL A 51 -12.61 -11.11 9.23
C VAL A 51 -13.63 -10.02 9.56
N ASP A 52 -14.66 -9.96 8.72
CA ASP A 52 -15.97 -9.33 8.98
C ASP A 52 -17.04 -10.09 8.15
N GLY A 53 -16.88 -11.42 8.16
CA GLY A 53 -17.19 -12.34 7.06
C GLY A 53 -18.59 -12.95 7.01
N THR A 54 -19.59 -12.51 7.78
CA THR A 54 -20.95 -13.07 7.67
C THR A 54 -21.67 -12.63 6.39
N LYS A 55 -21.44 -11.40 5.91
CA LYS A 55 -22.08 -10.89 4.68
C LYS A 55 -21.44 -11.39 3.38
N PHE A 56 -20.17 -11.78 3.39
CA PHE A 56 -19.50 -12.32 2.20
C PHE A 56 -19.95 -13.76 1.92
N ALA A 57 -20.16 -14.58 2.95
CA ALA A 57 -20.62 -15.95 2.81
C ALA A 57 -22.00 -16.03 2.15
N GLU A 58 -22.93 -15.15 2.53
CA GLU A 58 -24.28 -15.08 1.95
C GLU A 58 -24.25 -14.60 0.48
N LYS A 59 -23.50 -13.53 0.19
CA LYS A 59 -23.38 -13.02 -1.19
C LYS A 59 -22.62 -13.95 -2.13
N PHE A 60 -21.64 -14.70 -1.63
CA PHE A 60 -20.93 -15.68 -2.44
C PHE A 60 -21.84 -16.87 -2.80
N GLN A 61 -22.72 -17.29 -1.88
CA GLN A 61 -23.72 -18.31 -2.16
C GLN A 61 -24.76 -17.84 -3.18
N GLU A 62 -25.22 -16.58 -3.08
CA GLU A 62 -26.13 -15.94 -4.04
C GLU A 62 -25.52 -15.85 -5.46
N VAL A 63 -24.24 -15.46 -5.56
CA VAL A 63 -23.52 -15.39 -6.84
C VAL A 63 -23.27 -16.79 -7.42
N LYS A 64 -22.99 -17.79 -6.58
CA LYS A 64 -22.82 -19.19 -7.00
C LYS A 64 -24.14 -19.78 -7.55
N GLU A 65 -25.28 -19.49 -6.93
CA GLU A 65 -26.59 -19.94 -7.42
C GLU A 65 -27.02 -19.20 -8.69
N SER A 66 -26.73 -17.89 -8.79
CA SER A 66 -26.98 -17.10 -9.99
C SER A 66 -26.16 -17.58 -11.20
N ALA A 67 -24.88 -17.94 -10.96
CA ALA A 67 -24.02 -18.50 -12.01
C ALA A 67 -24.48 -19.89 -12.47
N LYS A 68 -25.01 -20.72 -11.55
CA LYS A 68 -25.60 -22.01 -11.88
C LYS A 68 -26.86 -21.84 -12.75
N LEU A 69 -27.75 -20.93 -12.34
CA LEU A 69 -28.99 -20.63 -13.08
C LEU A 69 -28.70 -20.05 -14.48
N ALA A 70 -27.67 -19.23 -14.63
CA ALA A 70 -27.23 -18.71 -15.93
C ALA A 70 -26.70 -19.82 -16.85
N ARG A 71 -26.01 -20.83 -16.28
CA ARG A 71 -25.51 -21.99 -17.02
C ARG A 71 -26.64 -22.91 -17.48
N ASP A 72 -27.60 -23.17 -16.61
CA ASP A 72 -28.76 -24.01 -16.93
C ASP A 72 -29.64 -23.35 -18.02
N LYS A 73 -29.83 -22.02 -17.95
CA LYS A 73 -30.59 -21.23 -18.94
C LYS A 73 -29.90 -21.09 -20.30
N SER A 74 -28.57 -21.20 -20.35
CA SER A 74 -27.81 -21.22 -21.61
C SER A 74 -27.75 -22.60 -22.24
N GLN A 75 -27.90 -23.67 -21.45
CA GLN A 75 -28.00 -25.04 -21.95
C GLN A 75 -29.39 -25.34 -22.55
N GLU A 76 -30.48 -24.85 -21.94
CA GLU A 76 -31.86 -24.98 -22.48
C GLU A 76 -32.04 -24.29 -23.85
N LYS A 77 -31.28 -23.21 -24.09
CA LYS A 77 -31.31 -22.45 -25.35
C LYS A 77 -30.45 -23.08 -26.46
N GLY A 78 -29.58 -24.04 -26.11
CA GLY A 78 -28.78 -24.83 -27.06
C GLY A 78 -29.47 -26.11 -27.51
N GLU A 79 -30.22 -26.76 -26.63
CA GLU A 79 -30.95 -28.00 -26.94
C GLU A 79 -32.20 -27.75 -27.83
N THR A 80 -32.67 -26.51 -27.95
CA THR A 80 -33.80 -26.12 -28.83
C THR A 80 -33.40 -25.70 -30.26
N LEU A 81 -32.10 -25.55 -30.56
CA LEU A 81 -31.60 -25.13 -31.88
C LEU A 81 -30.87 -26.25 -32.65
N SER A 82 -30.75 -27.44 -32.07
CA SER A 82 -30.07 -28.59 -32.69
C SER A 82 -31.09 -29.61 -33.22
N ASN A 83 -31.77 -29.26 -34.31
CA ASN A 83 -32.44 -30.18 -35.25
C ASN A 83 -33.00 -29.42 -36.47
N HIS A 84 -32.12 -28.89 -37.32
CA HIS A 84 -32.44 -28.59 -38.73
C HIS A 84 -31.13 -28.27 -39.47
N SER A 85 -30.46 -29.29 -40.00
CA SER A 85 -29.49 -29.16 -41.10
C SER A 85 -29.19 -30.54 -41.67
N GLU A 86 -29.97 -30.94 -42.67
CA GLU A 86 -29.54 -31.83 -43.75
C GLU A 86 -29.66 -30.96 -45.02
N GLU A 87 -28.54 -30.48 -45.54
CA GLU A 87 -27.88 -31.04 -46.73
C GLU A 87 -28.80 -31.05 -47.97
N SER A 88 -28.56 -30.11 -48.89
CA SER A 88 -29.02 -30.27 -50.27
C SER A 88 -28.06 -29.54 -51.22
N GLY A 89 -27.02 -30.28 -51.61
CA GLY A 89 -26.21 -29.98 -52.79
C GLY A 89 -26.97 -30.34 -54.08
N ARG A 90 -26.66 -29.58 -55.13
CA ARG A 90 -26.97 -29.80 -56.55
C ARG A 90 -27.27 -31.26 -56.92
N GLU A 91 -28.29 -31.47 -57.76
CA GLU A 91 -28.17 -32.16 -59.06
C GLU A 91 -29.36 -31.81 -59.97
N THR A 92 -29.07 -31.48 -61.23
CA THR A 92 -30.01 -31.65 -62.36
C THR A 92 -30.20 -33.14 -62.65
N PRO A 93 -31.42 -33.59 -63.00
CA PRO A 93 -31.55 -34.34 -64.25
C PRO A 93 -32.81 -34.02 -65.07
N SER A 94 -32.63 -34.07 -66.38
CA SER A 94 -33.66 -34.18 -67.41
C SER A 94 -34.33 -35.55 -67.35
N THR A 95 -35.66 -35.66 -67.48
CA THR A 95 -36.35 -36.84 -68.02
C THR A 95 -37.76 -36.49 -68.53
N ASN A 96 -38.03 -37.06 -69.70
CA ASN A 96 -39.22 -36.99 -70.54
C ASN A 96 -40.48 -37.67 -69.97
N GLN A 97 -41.61 -37.31 -70.61
CA GLN A 97 -42.84 -38.09 -70.89
C GLN A 97 -44.10 -37.94 -69.99
N ALA A 98 -45.07 -37.23 -70.61
CA ALA A 98 -46.42 -37.67 -71.01
C ALA A 98 -47.56 -37.87 -69.98
N SER A 99 -48.68 -37.19 -70.27
CA SER A 99 -50.06 -37.66 -70.04
C SER A 99 -50.99 -36.90 -71.01
N SER A 100 -51.59 -37.59 -72.00
CA SER A 100 -52.94 -38.19 -72.03
C SER A 100 -54.07 -37.16 -72.17
N ILE A 101 -54.68 -37.04 -73.34
CA ILE A 101 -55.87 -37.76 -73.84
C ILE A 101 -57.19 -37.10 -73.37
N ASN A 102 -57.93 -36.54 -74.32
CA ASN A 102 -59.40 -36.60 -74.31
C ASN A 102 -59.89 -36.61 -75.76
N GLY A 103 -60.72 -37.60 -76.08
CA GLY A 103 -61.45 -37.73 -77.33
C GLY A 103 -62.94 -37.87 -77.03
N THR A 104 -63.72 -37.97 -78.11
CA THR A 104 -65.20 -38.17 -78.17
C THR A 104 -65.95 -36.84 -78.08
N ASP A 105 -66.78 -36.42 -79.04
CA ASP A 105 -67.90 -37.17 -79.61
C ASP A 105 -68.36 -36.65 -81.00
N ASP A 106 -69.08 -37.52 -81.70
CA ASP A 106 -69.50 -37.58 -83.11
C ASP A 106 -70.90 -36.94 -83.33
N GLU A 107 -71.20 -36.35 -84.49
CA GLU A 107 -72.54 -36.35 -85.14
C GLU A 107 -72.51 -35.76 -86.58
N LYS A 108 -72.45 -36.69 -87.55
CA LYS A 108 -73.35 -36.87 -88.71
C LYS A 108 -73.77 -35.71 -89.65
N ILE A 109 -73.27 -35.86 -90.90
CA ILE A 109 -73.94 -35.86 -92.23
C ILE A 109 -74.54 -34.52 -92.75
N TYR A 110 -74.03 -34.00 -93.89
CA TYR A 110 -74.71 -33.99 -95.22
C TYR A 110 -74.03 -33.07 -96.27
N HIS A 111 -73.74 -33.69 -97.43
CA HIS A 111 -73.85 -33.18 -98.80
C HIS A 111 -72.91 -32.09 -99.40
N VAL A 112 -72.12 -32.55 -100.39
CA VAL A 112 -71.94 -32.01 -101.77
C VAL A 112 -71.17 -30.67 -101.98
N GLY A 113 -69.86 -30.78 -102.30
CA GLY A 113 -69.06 -29.92 -103.22
C GLY A 113 -68.30 -28.69 -102.64
N PRO A 114 -67.22 -28.17 -103.27
CA PRO A 114 -66.08 -28.78 -103.97
C PRO A 114 -64.80 -28.76 -103.09
N GLU A 115 -64.14 -29.92 -102.90
CA GLU A 115 -62.96 -30.15 -102.03
C GLU A 115 -61.76 -29.19 -102.22
N ALA A 116 -61.64 -28.55 -103.37
CA ALA A 116 -60.47 -27.73 -103.72
C ALA A 116 -60.39 -26.38 -102.98
N THR A 117 -61.51 -25.78 -102.58
CA THR A 117 -61.52 -24.49 -101.87
C THR A 117 -61.31 -24.66 -100.36
N VAL A 118 -61.79 -25.76 -99.78
CA VAL A 118 -61.61 -26.10 -98.37
C VAL A 118 -60.18 -26.55 -98.08
N LEU A 119 -59.60 -27.41 -98.93
CA LEU A 119 -58.20 -27.85 -98.79
C LEU A 119 -57.22 -26.68 -98.97
N LYS A 120 -57.51 -25.71 -99.83
CA LYS A 120 -56.68 -24.52 -99.98
C LYS A 120 -56.77 -23.60 -98.76
N SER A 121 -57.97 -23.40 -98.25
CA SER A 121 -58.23 -22.69 -96.98
C SER A 121 -57.50 -23.35 -95.81
N ASP A 122 -57.58 -24.67 -95.66
CA ASP A 122 -56.90 -25.40 -94.58
C ASP A 122 -55.38 -25.46 -94.76
N ASN A 123 -54.89 -25.55 -96.00
CA ASN A 123 -53.46 -25.49 -96.29
C ASN A 123 -52.90 -24.10 -95.99
N ASP A 124 -53.59 -23.02 -96.39
CA ASP A 124 -53.20 -21.65 -96.05
C ASP A 124 -53.30 -21.38 -94.53
N ARG A 125 -54.26 -21.99 -93.83
CA ARG A 125 -54.36 -21.95 -92.36
C ARG A 125 -53.22 -22.71 -91.69
N LEU A 126 -52.85 -23.90 -92.18
CA LEU A 126 -51.74 -24.69 -91.66
C LEU A 126 -50.39 -24.01 -91.95
N LYS A 127 -50.22 -23.41 -93.12
CA LYS A 127 -49.01 -22.65 -93.49
C LYS A 127 -48.87 -21.42 -92.60
N SER A 128 -49.96 -20.67 -92.42
CA SER A 128 -50.00 -19.54 -91.49
C SER A 128 -49.78 -19.97 -90.04
N ALA A 129 -50.32 -21.13 -89.62
CA ALA A 129 -50.11 -21.67 -88.28
C ALA A 129 -48.68 -22.17 -88.07
N VAL A 130 -48.04 -22.77 -89.07
CA VAL A 130 -46.65 -23.23 -89.01
C VAL A 130 -45.69 -22.04 -89.03
N ASP A 131 -45.92 -21.05 -89.89
CA ASP A 131 -45.12 -19.83 -89.95
C ASP A 131 -45.28 -19.02 -88.65
N LEU A 132 -46.51 -18.87 -88.13
CA LEU A 132 -46.79 -18.16 -86.89
C LEU A 132 -46.40 -18.96 -85.63
N SER A 133 -46.32 -20.29 -85.67
CA SER A 133 -45.99 -21.13 -84.51
C SER A 133 -44.49 -21.43 -84.44
N ASN A 134 -43.86 -21.92 -85.51
CA ASN A 134 -42.47 -22.41 -85.43
C ASN A 134 -41.42 -21.30 -85.47
N THR A 135 -41.67 -20.19 -86.17
CA THR A 135 -40.69 -19.08 -86.24
C THR A 135 -40.92 -18.04 -85.14
N ASN A 136 -42.18 -17.71 -84.83
CA ASN A 136 -42.51 -16.66 -83.86
C ASN A 136 -42.34 -17.10 -82.40
N THR A 137 -42.65 -18.36 -82.05
CA THR A 137 -42.51 -18.82 -80.65
C THR A 137 -41.06 -19.13 -80.28
N ASN A 138 -40.30 -19.75 -81.20
CA ASN A 138 -38.88 -20.01 -80.99
C ASN A 138 -38.08 -18.70 -80.95
N ALA A 139 -38.32 -17.75 -81.86
CA ALA A 139 -37.67 -16.44 -81.82
C ALA A 139 -37.94 -15.70 -80.49
N LYS A 140 -39.20 -15.71 -80.00
CA LYS A 140 -39.55 -15.13 -78.71
C LYS A 140 -38.85 -15.81 -77.53
N LYS A 141 -38.71 -17.14 -77.54
CA LYS A 141 -37.97 -17.87 -76.51
C LYS A 141 -36.50 -17.43 -76.47
N TRP A 142 -35.84 -17.39 -77.62
CA TRP A 142 -34.45 -16.90 -77.72
C TRP A 142 -34.31 -15.43 -77.32
N GLU A 143 -35.27 -14.58 -77.67
CA GLU A 143 -35.34 -13.17 -77.24
C GLU A 143 -35.43 -13.05 -75.72
N THR A 144 -36.32 -13.81 -75.08
CA THR A 144 -36.47 -13.81 -73.60
C THR A 144 -35.24 -14.35 -72.89
N GLU A 145 -34.60 -15.37 -73.45
CA GLU A 145 -33.38 -15.96 -72.89
C GLU A 145 -32.19 -14.99 -73.03
N LEU A 146 -32.07 -14.31 -74.17
CA LEU A 146 -31.08 -13.26 -74.38
C LEU A 146 -31.29 -12.09 -73.42
N GLN A 147 -32.53 -11.67 -73.18
CA GLN A 147 -32.84 -10.63 -72.20
C GLN A 147 -32.49 -11.07 -70.78
N THR A 148 -32.84 -12.31 -70.41
CA THR A 148 -32.50 -12.88 -69.09
C THR A 148 -30.98 -12.94 -68.90
N LEU A 149 -30.23 -13.31 -69.93
CA LEU A 149 -28.76 -13.33 -69.90
C LEU A 149 -28.18 -11.91 -69.77
N ARG A 150 -28.77 -10.91 -70.45
CA ARG A 150 -28.37 -9.49 -70.28
C ARG A 150 -28.62 -9.03 -68.85
N ASP A 151 -29.79 -9.32 -68.28
CA ASP A 151 -30.14 -8.94 -66.91
C ASP A 151 -29.25 -9.65 -65.88
N ASN A 152 -28.89 -10.92 -66.13
CA ASN A 152 -27.96 -11.67 -65.29
C ASN A 152 -26.52 -11.11 -65.39
N ASN A 153 -26.08 -10.74 -66.59
CA ASN A 153 -24.77 -10.12 -66.78
C ASN A 153 -24.69 -8.75 -66.07
N ALA A 154 -25.73 -7.92 -66.20
CA ALA A 154 -25.84 -6.65 -65.47
C ALA A 154 -25.73 -6.85 -63.95
N ARG A 155 -26.48 -7.81 -63.39
CA ARG A 155 -26.41 -8.14 -61.95
C ARG A 155 -25.03 -8.62 -61.50
N LEU A 156 -24.31 -9.38 -62.33
CA LEU A 156 -22.94 -9.81 -62.03
C LEU A 156 -21.96 -8.64 -62.05
N VAL A 157 -22.13 -7.70 -62.98
CA VAL A 157 -21.32 -6.47 -63.04
C VAL A 157 -21.56 -5.62 -61.79
N ASP A 158 -22.82 -5.42 -61.39
CA ASP A 158 -23.16 -4.67 -60.18
C ASP A 158 -22.55 -5.32 -58.93
N ALA A 159 -22.68 -6.65 -58.79
CA ALA A 159 -22.12 -7.39 -57.66
C ALA A 159 -20.59 -7.34 -57.63
N LEU A 160 -19.93 -7.36 -58.80
CA LEU A 160 -18.48 -7.22 -58.90
C LEU A 160 -18.02 -5.81 -58.51
N GLN A 161 -18.76 -4.78 -58.94
CA GLN A 161 -18.49 -3.39 -58.56
C GLN A 161 -18.67 -3.19 -57.05
N GLU A 162 -19.73 -3.74 -56.46
CA GLU A 162 -19.96 -3.71 -55.02
C GLU A 162 -18.86 -4.46 -54.25
N SER A 163 -18.48 -5.66 -54.69
CA SER A 163 -17.37 -6.41 -54.10
C SER A 163 -16.06 -5.63 -54.18
N SER A 164 -15.80 -4.93 -55.29
CA SER A 164 -14.60 -4.11 -55.48
C SER A 164 -14.61 -2.91 -54.52
N ALA A 165 -15.74 -2.22 -54.38
CA ALA A 165 -15.91 -1.13 -53.41
C ALA A 165 -15.72 -1.61 -51.96
N ASN A 166 -16.23 -2.82 -51.64
CA ASN A 166 -16.03 -3.43 -50.32
C ASN A 166 -14.55 -3.71 -50.05
N VAL A 167 -13.81 -4.27 -51.01
CA VAL A 167 -12.35 -4.49 -50.86
C VAL A 167 -11.62 -3.19 -50.56
N GLU A 168 -11.94 -2.09 -51.25
CA GLU A 168 -11.32 -0.79 -50.98
C GLU A 168 -11.69 -0.24 -49.60
N SER A 169 -12.93 -0.42 -49.14
CA SER A 169 -13.35 -0.08 -47.77
C SER A 169 -12.57 -0.87 -46.71
N TRP A 170 -12.43 -2.19 -46.89
CA TRP A 170 -11.64 -3.04 -45.98
C TRP A 170 -10.16 -2.67 -45.96
N LYS A 171 -9.57 -2.33 -47.11
CA LYS A 171 -8.20 -1.82 -47.17
C LYS A 171 -8.03 -0.53 -46.35
N LYS A 172 -8.99 0.39 -46.45
CA LYS A 172 -8.97 1.63 -45.66
C LYS A 172 -9.08 1.34 -44.16
N GLN A 173 -9.99 0.46 -43.74
CA GLN A 173 -10.13 0.06 -42.34
C GLN A 173 -8.86 -0.62 -41.81
N LEU A 174 -8.22 -1.46 -42.62
CA LEU A 174 -6.95 -2.08 -42.27
C LEU A 174 -5.82 -1.06 -42.07
N SER A 175 -5.76 0.01 -42.90
CA SER A 175 -4.78 1.09 -42.71
C SER A 175 -4.99 1.80 -41.38
N VAL A 176 -6.23 2.18 -41.07
CA VAL A 176 -6.58 2.84 -39.80
C VAL A 176 -6.22 1.95 -38.60
N CYS A 177 -6.57 0.67 -38.64
CA CYS A 177 -6.24 -0.26 -37.56
C CYS A 177 -4.72 -0.44 -37.37
N LYS A 178 -3.93 -0.39 -38.45
CA LYS A 178 -2.47 -0.40 -38.36
C LYS A 178 -1.92 0.87 -37.71
N GLU A 179 -2.39 2.04 -38.13
CA GLU A 179 -1.99 3.33 -37.55
C GLU A 179 -2.35 3.43 -36.06
N GLU A 180 -3.54 2.95 -35.67
CA GLU A 180 -3.94 2.83 -34.26
C GLU A 180 -3.02 1.88 -33.49
N SER A 181 -2.68 0.72 -34.08
CA SER A 181 -1.75 -0.24 -33.46
C SER A 181 -0.35 0.34 -33.28
N ASP A 182 0.15 1.11 -34.24
CA ASP A 182 1.43 1.81 -34.16
C ASP A 182 1.41 2.89 -33.07
N THR A 183 0.32 3.64 -32.99
CA THR A 183 0.12 4.66 -31.96
C THR A 183 0.08 4.04 -30.56
N LEU A 184 -0.64 2.93 -30.38
CA LEU A 184 -0.71 2.21 -29.10
C LEU A 184 0.65 1.60 -28.72
N ARG A 185 1.40 1.03 -29.68
CA ARG A 185 2.76 0.57 -29.43
C ARG A 185 3.68 1.70 -28.98
N GLY A 186 3.59 2.87 -29.62
CA GLY A 186 4.31 4.06 -29.18
C GLY A 186 3.95 4.47 -27.75
N LYS A 187 2.67 4.45 -27.40
CA LYS A 187 2.23 4.80 -26.05
C LYS A 187 2.69 3.80 -24.99
N ILE A 188 2.71 2.51 -25.30
CA ILE A 188 3.23 1.47 -24.41
C ILE A 188 4.72 1.71 -24.14
N ALA A 189 5.52 1.95 -25.18
CA ALA A 189 6.96 2.22 -25.02
C ALA A 189 7.22 3.48 -24.18
N GLU A 190 6.42 4.54 -24.36
CA GLU A 190 6.52 5.76 -23.56
C GLU A 190 6.20 5.48 -22.08
N LEU A 191 5.13 4.72 -21.80
CA LEU A 191 4.76 4.34 -20.43
C LEU A 191 5.81 3.43 -19.77
N GLU A 192 6.39 2.50 -20.51
CA GLU A 192 7.48 1.65 -20.03
C GLU A 192 8.72 2.47 -19.66
N ALA A 193 9.07 3.47 -20.47
CA ALA A 193 10.17 4.40 -20.16
C ALA A 193 9.88 5.23 -18.91
N GLN A 194 8.65 5.74 -18.75
CA GLN A 194 8.24 6.48 -17.55
C GLN A 194 8.26 5.61 -16.29
N CYS A 195 7.86 4.34 -16.39
CA CYS A 195 7.96 3.40 -15.29
C CYS A 195 9.42 3.16 -14.88
N ALA A 196 10.33 2.98 -15.84
CA ALA A 196 11.75 2.80 -15.55
C ALA A 196 12.37 4.05 -14.87
N GLU A 197 12.01 5.24 -15.31
CA GLU A 197 12.43 6.50 -14.68
C GLU A 197 11.88 6.63 -13.25
N ALA A 198 10.60 6.31 -13.04
CA ALA A 198 9.98 6.32 -11.72
C ALA A 198 10.65 5.32 -10.75
N ASP A 199 11.02 4.13 -11.23
CA ASP A 199 11.75 3.14 -10.44
C ASP A 199 13.16 3.62 -10.08
N GLN A 200 13.86 4.27 -11.02
CA GLN A 200 15.17 4.87 -10.75
C GLN A 200 15.05 5.97 -9.68
N GLU A 201 14.04 6.84 -9.79
CA GLU A 201 13.84 7.92 -8.83
C GLU A 201 13.42 7.39 -7.45
N LYS A 202 12.60 6.34 -7.40
CA LYS A 202 12.27 5.64 -6.16
C LYS A 202 13.52 5.05 -5.49
N GLN A 203 14.44 4.48 -6.27
CA GLN A 203 15.71 3.98 -5.75
C GLN A 203 16.59 5.09 -5.18
N LYS A 204 16.73 6.22 -5.88
CA LYS A 204 17.45 7.40 -5.36
C LYS A 204 16.82 7.93 -4.08
N ASN A 205 15.50 8.03 -4.03
CA ASN A 205 14.79 8.51 -2.85
C ASN A 205 14.98 7.57 -1.64
N ALA A 206 15.00 6.26 -1.87
CA ALA A 206 15.33 5.28 -0.83
C ALA A 206 16.77 5.44 -0.31
N GLN A 207 17.74 5.68 -1.19
CA GLN A 207 19.13 5.94 -0.80
C GLN A 207 19.26 7.24 0.00
N LEU A 208 18.61 8.33 -0.45
CA LEU A 208 18.59 9.59 0.28
C LEU A 208 17.94 9.45 1.65
N SER A 209 16.82 8.74 1.73
CA SER A 209 16.14 8.46 3.00
C SER A 209 17.04 7.68 3.97
N ALA A 210 17.78 6.69 3.48
CA ALA A 210 18.75 5.95 4.30
C ALA A 210 19.91 6.85 4.77
N ARG A 211 20.42 7.73 3.90
CA ARG A 211 21.48 8.68 4.27
C ARG A 211 21.01 9.70 5.31
N VAL A 212 19.75 10.14 5.23
CA VAL A 212 19.15 11.02 6.24
C VAL A 212 19.09 10.30 7.60
N GLN A 213 18.60 9.06 7.65
CA GLN A 213 18.56 8.29 8.90
C GLN A 213 19.95 8.06 9.51
N GLU A 214 20.96 7.81 8.69
CA GLU A 214 22.35 7.68 9.15
C GLU A 214 22.87 8.99 9.75
N LEU A 215 22.63 10.12 9.09
CA LEU A 215 23.03 11.44 9.58
C LEU A 215 22.29 11.83 10.86
N GLU A 216 21.01 11.49 10.98
CA GLU A 216 20.24 11.70 12.22
C GLU A 216 20.78 10.88 13.38
N ALA A 217 21.20 9.63 13.14
CA ALA A 217 21.84 8.80 14.16
C ALA A 217 23.21 9.36 14.58
N GLU A 218 24.04 9.77 13.63
CA GLU A 218 25.34 10.40 13.92
C GLU A 218 25.17 11.71 14.71
N LEU A 219 24.17 12.52 14.36
CA LEU A 219 23.85 13.74 15.09
C LEU A 219 23.43 13.44 16.53
N ASN A 220 22.56 12.45 16.74
CA ASN A 220 22.12 12.05 18.09
C ASN A 220 23.29 11.54 18.95
N ASP A 221 24.20 10.76 18.36
CA ASP A 221 25.42 10.29 19.06
C ASP A 221 26.31 11.48 19.46
N LYS A 222 26.47 12.47 18.57
CA LYS A 222 27.24 13.69 18.85
C LYS A 222 26.57 14.57 19.91
N GLU A 223 25.24 14.67 19.91
CA GLU A 223 24.50 15.37 20.97
C GLU A 223 24.68 14.70 22.33
N GLN A 224 24.66 13.37 22.39
CA GLN A 224 24.90 12.63 23.62
C GLN A 224 26.34 12.79 24.12
N GLU A 225 27.32 12.81 23.21
CA GLU A 225 28.72 13.12 23.52
C GLU A 225 28.87 14.53 24.11
N LEU A 226 28.23 15.53 23.48
CA LEU A 226 28.24 16.91 23.97
C LEU A 226 27.61 17.04 25.35
N GLU A 227 26.50 16.35 25.61
CA GLU A 227 25.85 16.35 26.92
C GLU A 227 26.76 15.75 28.00
N ASN A 228 27.49 14.69 27.69
CA ASN A 228 28.47 14.10 28.62
C ASN A 228 29.64 15.06 28.89
N LEU A 229 30.15 15.72 27.85
CA LEU A 229 31.21 16.73 28.00
C LEU A 229 30.74 17.94 28.82
N ARG A 230 29.48 18.37 28.67
CA ARG A 230 28.89 19.43 29.50
C ARG A 230 28.84 19.04 30.97
N LYS A 231 28.40 17.82 31.29
CA LYS A 231 28.43 17.29 32.66
C LYS A 231 29.84 17.24 33.22
N GLN A 232 30.81 16.81 32.41
CA GLN A 232 32.22 16.80 32.82
C GLN A 232 32.75 18.22 33.07
N ALA A 233 32.36 19.19 32.25
CA ALA A 233 32.76 20.59 32.41
C ALA A 233 32.23 21.21 33.73
N GLU A 234 31.13 20.70 34.29
CA GLU A 234 30.57 21.15 35.57
C GLU A 234 31.38 20.70 36.79
N ILE A 235 32.22 19.67 36.66
CA ILE A 235 33.04 19.14 37.76
C ILE A 235 34.05 20.20 38.26
N ILE A 236 34.66 20.97 37.35
CA ILE A 236 35.67 21.96 37.74
C ILE A 236 35.05 23.08 38.61
N PRO A 237 33.94 23.74 38.21
CA PRO A 237 33.24 24.70 39.08
C PRO A 237 32.83 24.12 40.42
N GLN A 238 32.33 22.89 40.46
CA GLN A 238 31.94 22.24 41.72
C GLN A 238 33.15 22.04 42.65
N LEU A 239 34.26 21.54 42.13
CA LEU A 239 35.51 21.40 42.89
C LEU A 239 36.06 22.76 43.34
N MET A 240 35.95 23.81 42.52
CA MET A 240 36.34 25.16 42.91
C MET A 240 35.51 25.66 44.10
N ALA A 241 34.18 25.49 44.06
CA ALA A 241 33.29 25.86 45.16
C ALA A 241 33.59 25.08 46.45
N GLU A 242 33.93 23.78 46.34
CA GLU A 242 34.37 22.98 47.48
C GLU A 242 35.68 23.50 48.08
N CYS A 243 36.68 23.80 47.23
CA CYS A 243 37.94 24.39 47.67
C CYS A 243 37.73 25.74 48.39
N GLU A 244 36.86 26.60 47.87
CA GLU A 244 36.49 27.87 48.51
C GLU A 244 35.83 27.66 49.88
N CYS A 245 34.90 26.70 49.98
CA CYS A 245 34.24 26.33 51.23
C CYS A 245 35.23 25.80 52.28
N ILE A 246 36.15 24.92 51.87
CA ILE A 246 37.20 24.40 52.74
C ILE A 246 38.14 25.52 53.20
N THR A 247 38.53 26.42 52.29
CA THR A 247 39.38 27.57 52.60
C THR A 247 38.70 28.48 53.63
N ALA A 248 37.41 28.76 53.48
CA ALA A 248 36.66 29.57 54.44
C ALA A 248 36.58 28.88 55.83
N LYS A 249 36.38 27.56 55.88
CA LYS A 249 36.41 26.79 57.13
C LYS A 249 37.77 26.82 57.80
N LEU A 250 38.85 26.72 57.01
CA LEU A 250 40.22 26.81 57.50
C LEU A 250 40.48 28.18 58.13
N GLN A 251 40.15 29.27 57.42
CA GLN A 251 40.29 30.63 57.94
C GLN A 251 39.50 30.85 59.24
N ALA A 252 38.27 30.33 59.32
CA ALA A 252 37.48 30.41 60.54
C ALA A 252 38.11 29.63 61.71
N ALA A 253 38.70 28.46 61.43
CA ALA A 253 39.42 27.68 62.42
C ALA A 253 40.71 28.37 62.88
N GLU A 254 41.47 28.97 61.95
CA GLU A 254 42.68 29.76 62.25
C GLU A 254 42.35 30.97 63.13
N ALA A 255 41.29 31.71 62.81
CA ALA A 255 40.84 32.85 63.61
C ALA A 255 40.48 32.43 65.04
N LYS A 256 39.71 31.33 65.18
CA LYS A 256 39.36 30.78 66.50
C LYS A 256 40.58 30.28 67.27
N ASN A 257 41.57 29.70 66.59
CA ASN A 257 42.80 29.27 67.22
C ASN A 257 43.59 30.49 67.75
N GLY A 258 43.68 31.56 66.97
CA GLY A 258 44.29 32.82 67.41
C GLY A 258 43.58 33.44 68.63
N GLU A 259 42.25 33.41 68.68
CA GLU A 259 41.48 33.84 69.86
C GLU A 259 41.81 33.00 71.11
N LEU A 260 41.91 31.67 70.95
CA LEU A 260 42.25 30.76 72.04
C LEU A 260 43.69 30.97 72.52
N GLU A 261 44.65 31.15 71.62
CA GLU A 261 46.04 31.48 71.94
C GLU A 261 46.12 32.80 72.71
N GLY A 262 45.38 33.83 72.29
CA GLY A 262 45.26 35.10 73.02
C GLY A 262 44.72 34.90 74.44
N ARG A 263 43.65 34.10 74.59
CA ARG A 263 43.06 33.80 75.90
C ARG A 263 44.01 33.01 76.81
N VAL A 264 44.76 32.05 76.25
CA VAL A 264 45.81 31.33 76.98
C VAL A 264 46.90 32.30 77.44
N GLY A 265 47.31 33.24 76.58
CA GLY A 265 48.26 34.29 76.94
C GLY A 265 47.78 35.17 78.11
N SER A 266 46.53 35.62 78.09
CA SER A 266 45.95 36.40 79.21
C SER A 266 45.91 35.61 80.51
N LEU A 267 45.45 34.34 80.46
CA LEU A 267 45.43 33.47 81.63
C LEU A 267 46.84 33.21 82.18
N GLN A 268 47.85 33.09 81.31
CA GLN A 268 49.24 32.94 81.73
C GLN A 268 49.73 34.17 82.49
N VAL A 269 49.43 35.38 82.01
CA VAL A 269 49.77 36.64 82.71
C VAL A 269 49.08 36.71 84.08
N ASP A 270 47.80 36.36 84.16
CA ASP A 270 47.06 36.34 85.43
C ASP A 270 47.65 35.34 86.44
N ILE A 271 48.08 34.17 85.96
CA ILE A 271 48.77 33.16 86.79
C ILE A 271 50.10 33.70 87.31
N ASP A 272 50.91 34.31 86.45
CA ASP A 272 52.22 34.84 86.81
C ASP A 272 52.09 35.99 87.85
N ASP A 273 51.12 36.89 87.67
CA ASP A 273 50.80 37.95 88.65
C ASP A 273 50.34 37.37 90.00
N SER A 274 49.49 36.34 89.97
CA SER A 274 49.05 35.62 91.18
C SER A 274 50.22 34.95 91.91
N GLN A 275 51.12 34.28 91.18
CA GLN A 275 52.33 33.67 91.74
C GLN A 275 53.27 34.72 92.34
N GLN A 276 53.45 35.86 91.67
CA GLN A 276 54.26 36.97 92.19
C GLN A 276 53.68 37.51 93.51
N LYS A 277 52.36 37.77 93.56
CA LYS A 277 51.67 38.20 94.78
C LYS A 277 51.78 37.17 95.90
N GLN A 278 51.60 35.89 95.60
CA GLN A 278 51.78 34.80 96.55
C GLN A 278 53.23 34.75 97.09
N GLY A 279 54.22 34.94 96.21
CA GLY A 279 55.64 35.01 96.59
C GLY A 279 55.95 36.19 97.51
N GLN A 280 55.41 37.38 97.22
CA GLN A 280 55.52 38.57 98.08
C GLN A 280 54.91 38.30 99.46
N MET A 281 53.69 37.78 99.52
CA MET A 281 53.00 37.44 100.77
C MET A 281 53.77 36.41 101.60
N LYS A 282 54.32 35.37 100.95
CA LYS A 282 55.17 34.37 101.62
C LYS A 282 56.45 35.00 102.18
N GLY A 283 57.03 35.96 101.46
CA GLY A 283 58.20 36.72 101.91
C GLY A 283 57.89 37.59 103.12
N GLU A 284 56.75 38.28 103.14
CA GLU A 284 56.27 39.04 104.30
C GLU A 284 56.01 38.13 105.51
N LEU A 285 55.34 36.99 105.30
CA LEU A 285 55.10 36.01 106.36
C LEU A 285 56.41 35.48 106.95
N LYS A 286 57.42 35.23 106.10
CA LYS A 286 58.75 34.84 106.56
C LYS A 286 59.40 35.92 107.44
N LYS A 287 59.36 37.19 107.02
CA LYS A 287 59.87 38.31 107.85
C LYS A 287 59.16 38.40 109.20
N PHE A 288 57.83 38.23 109.22
CA PHE A 288 57.07 38.17 110.48
C PHE A 288 57.51 37.00 111.36
N MET A 289 57.72 35.82 110.77
CA MET A 289 58.23 34.64 111.49
C MET A 289 59.61 34.92 112.09
N ASP A 290 60.55 35.44 111.29
CA ASP A 290 61.91 35.75 111.74
C ASP A 290 61.90 36.78 112.90
N ILE A 291 60.99 37.77 112.88
CA ILE A 291 60.77 38.72 114.00
C ILE A 291 60.24 38.01 115.24
N LEU A 292 59.28 37.09 115.07
CA LEU A 292 58.73 36.32 116.19
C LEU A 292 59.78 35.41 116.82
N ASP A 293 60.59 34.73 116.02
CA ASP A 293 61.71 33.90 116.49
C ASP A 293 62.70 34.75 117.30
N GLY A 294 63.09 35.92 116.79
CA GLY A 294 63.95 36.86 117.54
C GLY A 294 63.32 37.31 118.87
N LYS A 295 62.01 37.59 118.91
CA LYS A 295 61.30 37.90 120.16
C LYS A 295 61.26 36.72 121.13
N ILE A 296 61.15 35.49 120.62
CA ILE A 296 61.18 34.28 121.44
C ILE A 296 62.57 34.12 122.07
N ASP A 297 63.64 34.36 121.32
CA ASP A 297 65.02 34.34 121.81
C ASP A 297 65.24 35.39 122.92
N GLU A 298 64.81 36.63 122.70
CA GLU A 298 64.86 37.71 123.71
C GLU A 298 64.10 37.32 125.00
N LEU A 299 62.89 36.76 124.88
CA LEU A 299 62.13 36.26 126.02
C LEU A 299 62.82 35.09 126.72
N HIS A 300 63.51 34.22 125.97
CA HIS A 300 64.32 33.14 126.53
C HIS A 300 65.52 33.67 127.31
N GLU A 301 66.24 34.65 126.79
CA GLU A 301 67.33 35.33 127.49
C GLU A 301 66.82 36.02 128.76
N PHE A 302 65.70 36.74 128.68
CA PHE A 302 65.08 37.38 129.84
C PHE A 302 64.72 36.36 130.92
N ARG A 303 64.13 35.23 130.54
CA ARG A 303 63.81 34.12 131.46
C ARG A 303 65.06 33.54 132.11
N GLN A 304 66.15 33.33 131.35
CA GLN A 304 67.41 32.86 131.90
C GLN A 304 68.04 33.90 132.86
N GLY A 305 67.98 35.19 132.52
CA GLY A 305 68.42 36.29 133.38
C GLY A 305 67.66 36.32 134.71
N LEU A 306 66.34 36.22 134.67
CA LEU A 306 65.51 36.08 135.88
C LEU A 306 65.87 34.84 136.70
N SER A 307 66.13 33.71 136.03
CA SER A 307 66.56 32.49 136.72
C SER A 307 67.91 32.65 137.42
N LYS A 308 68.83 33.48 136.91
CA LYS A 308 70.11 33.80 137.56
C LYS A 308 69.92 34.71 138.78
N LEU A 309 69.03 35.70 138.72
CA LEU A 309 68.66 36.52 139.89
C LEU A 309 67.98 35.70 141.00
N GLY A 310 67.29 34.62 140.66
CA GLY A 310 66.68 33.71 141.64
C GLY A 310 67.66 32.77 142.37
N VAL A 311 68.94 32.73 141.97
CA VAL A 311 69.99 31.90 142.61
C VAL A 311 70.80 32.70 143.63
N ASP A 312 70.71 34.04 143.60
CA ASP A 312 71.42 34.97 144.51
C ASP A 312 70.55 35.47 145.68
N ASN A 313 69.51 34.71 146.07
CA ASN A 313 68.64 35.01 147.21
C ASN A 313 68.42 33.74 148.05
#